data_AF-A0A7W1MWJ2-F1
#
_entry.id   AF-A0A7W1MWJ2-F1
#
_cell.length_a   1.000
_cell.length_b   1.000
_cell.length_c   1.000
_cell.angle_alpha   90.00
_cell.angle_beta   90.00
_cell.angle_gamma   90.00
#
_symmetry.space_group_name_H-M   'P 1'
#
loop_
_entity.id
_entity.type
_entity.pdbx_description
1 polymer ?
#
loop_
_entity_poly.entity_id
_entity_poly.type
_entity_poly.pdbx_seq_one_letter_code
_entity_poly.pdbx_strand_id
1 'polypeptide(L)'
;SSTTVMLALGDALAMVLLEARGFQKEDFAKFHPGGMVGRSLLLRVHQIMRPRGALALVRPEQNVRAVLETMTSLRAGAAVVVGADEQLLGIFTHGDFVRHFQTDPRVGERLVADLMTLNPVVVHQDKMAVEVLNLLERHRIDDLVVVDDRGVPVGIVDSQDLTKLKLL
;
A
#
# COMPACT_ATOMS: atom_id res chain seq x y z
N SER A 1 -32.21 -28.63 -11.44
CA SER A 1 -31.50 -29.92 -11.35
C SER A 1 -31.24 -30.25 -9.88
N SER A 2 -31.28 -31.53 -9.48
CA SER A 2 -30.97 -31.97 -8.10
C SER A 2 -29.56 -31.59 -7.65
N THR A 3 -28.60 -31.53 -8.58
CA THR A 3 -27.22 -31.08 -8.31
C THR A 3 -27.15 -29.61 -7.86
N THR A 4 -27.97 -28.72 -8.45
CA THR A 4 -28.04 -27.30 -8.06
C THR A 4 -28.59 -27.14 -6.64
N VAL A 5 -29.61 -27.93 -6.28
CA VAL A 5 -30.20 -27.92 -4.93
C VAL A 5 -29.20 -28.38 -3.88
N MET A 6 -28.39 -29.40 -4.20
CA MET A 6 -27.39 -29.94 -3.28
C MET A 6 -26.24 -28.95 -3.04
N LEU A 7 -25.80 -28.20 -4.06
CA LEU A 7 -24.81 -27.12 -3.89
C LEU A 7 -25.33 -26.01 -2.98
N ALA A 8 -26.56 -25.55 -3.21
CA ALA A 8 -27.18 -24.50 -2.40
C ALA A 8 -27.37 -24.94 -0.93
N LEU A 9 -27.79 -26.19 -0.70
CA LEU A 9 -27.91 -26.76 0.65
C LEU A 9 -26.55 -26.87 1.35
N GLY A 10 -25.51 -27.26 0.61
CA GLY A 10 -24.15 -27.33 1.14
C GLY A 10 -23.63 -25.96 1.60
N ASP A 11 -23.80 -24.93 0.79
CA ASP A 11 -23.41 -23.56 1.12
C ASP A 11 -24.18 -23.03 2.34
N ALA A 12 -25.49 -23.26 2.39
CA ALA A 12 -26.33 -22.86 3.52
C ALA A 12 -25.91 -23.55 4.82
N LEU A 13 -25.64 -24.87 4.79
CA LEU A 13 -25.15 -25.60 5.96
C LEU A 13 -23.78 -25.12 6.41
N ALA A 14 -22.87 -24.82 5.48
CA ALA A 14 -21.55 -24.28 5.81
C ALA A 14 -21.66 -22.92 6.51
N MET A 15 -22.46 -22.00 5.96
CA MET A 15 -22.67 -20.67 6.54
C MET A 15 -23.28 -20.72 7.93
N VAL A 16 -24.34 -21.53 8.13
CA VAL A 16 -24.99 -21.68 9.46
C VAL A 16 -24.03 -22.31 10.48
N LEU A 17 -23.20 -23.28 10.07
CA LEU A 17 -22.23 -23.91 10.95
C LEU A 17 -21.11 -22.92 11.36
N LEU A 18 -20.62 -22.12 10.42
CA LEU A 18 -19.63 -21.07 10.70
C LEU A 18 -20.18 -20.05 11.71
N GLU A 19 -21.43 -19.61 11.51
CA GLU A 19 -22.11 -18.68 12.41
C GLU A 19 -22.34 -19.30 13.81
N ALA A 20 -22.88 -20.52 13.87
CA ALA A 20 -23.15 -21.21 15.13
C ALA A 20 -21.89 -21.52 15.95
N ARG A 21 -20.73 -21.68 15.30
CA ARG A 21 -19.43 -21.83 15.96
C ARG A 21 -18.70 -20.52 16.25
N GLY A 22 -19.29 -19.39 15.86
CA GLY A 22 -18.67 -18.08 16.02
C GLY A 22 -17.36 -17.94 15.24
N PHE A 23 -17.22 -18.63 14.11
CA PHE A 23 -15.99 -18.67 13.32
C PHE A 23 -15.64 -17.27 12.80
N GLN A 24 -14.49 -16.75 13.20
CA GLN A 24 -14.03 -15.40 12.82
C GLN A 24 -13.05 -15.44 11.64
N LYS A 25 -12.72 -14.26 11.11
CA LYS A 25 -11.69 -14.14 10.05
C LYS A 25 -10.33 -14.62 10.54
N GLU A 26 -10.01 -14.38 11.81
CA GLU A 26 -8.77 -14.82 12.44
C GLU A 26 -8.68 -16.35 12.50
N ASP A 27 -9.82 -17.04 12.70
CA ASP A 27 -9.90 -18.50 12.64
C ASP A 27 -9.63 -19.00 11.22
N PHE A 28 -10.20 -18.35 10.20
CA PHE A 28 -9.91 -18.67 8.80
C PHE A 28 -8.41 -18.64 8.54
N ALA A 29 -7.74 -17.58 8.99
CA ALA A 29 -6.33 -17.38 8.80
C ALA A 29 -5.48 -18.44 9.52
N LYS A 30 -5.86 -18.81 10.74
CA LYS A 30 -5.19 -19.84 11.54
C LYS A 30 -5.31 -21.23 10.90
N PHE A 31 -6.45 -21.59 10.33
CA PHE A 31 -6.66 -22.90 9.73
C PHE A 31 -6.19 -22.98 8.26
N HIS A 32 -5.97 -21.85 7.60
CA HIS A 32 -5.53 -21.78 6.20
C HIS A 32 -4.33 -20.84 6.00
N PRO A 33 -3.25 -20.95 6.79
CA PRO A 33 -2.15 -19.98 6.79
C PRO A 33 -1.31 -20.01 5.50
N GLY A 34 -1.42 -21.08 4.69
CA GLY A 34 -0.75 -21.19 3.39
C GLY A 34 -1.50 -20.53 2.24
N GLY A 35 -2.79 -20.21 2.41
CA GLY A 35 -3.62 -19.57 1.40
C GLY A 35 -3.44 -18.04 1.39
N MET A 36 -3.67 -17.41 0.24
CA MET A 36 -3.58 -15.95 0.06
C MET A 36 -4.36 -15.17 1.14
N VAL A 37 -5.61 -15.55 1.38
CA VAL A 37 -6.48 -14.93 2.40
C VAL A 37 -5.95 -15.15 3.81
N GLY A 38 -5.45 -16.35 4.13
CA GLY A 38 -4.88 -16.59 5.46
C GLY A 38 -3.59 -15.83 5.69
N ARG A 39 -2.74 -15.68 4.68
CA ARG A 39 -1.50 -14.90 4.78
C ARG A 39 -1.77 -13.41 4.95
N SER A 40 -2.70 -12.84 4.18
CA SER A 40 -3.06 -11.41 4.31
C SER A 40 -3.71 -11.07 5.66
N LEU A 41 -4.37 -12.05 6.28
CA LEU A 41 -4.96 -11.96 7.62
C LEU A 41 -3.98 -12.25 8.78
N LEU A 42 -2.73 -12.66 8.51
CA LEU A 42 -1.72 -12.92 9.56
C LEU A 42 -0.51 -12.00 9.48
N LEU A 43 -0.17 -11.52 8.28
CA LEU A 43 1.00 -10.66 8.09
C LEU A 43 0.69 -9.23 8.51
N ARG A 44 1.68 -8.60 9.15
CA ARG A 44 1.69 -7.16 9.43
C ARG A 44 2.38 -6.37 8.32
N VAL A 45 2.05 -5.09 8.20
CA VAL A 45 2.61 -4.20 7.18
C VAL A 45 4.14 -4.16 7.21
N HIS A 46 4.74 -4.08 8.40
CA HIS A 46 6.20 -4.07 8.55
C HIS A 46 6.89 -5.33 8.00
N GLN A 47 6.16 -6.44 7.81
CA GLN A 47 6.68 -7.69 7.25
C GLN A 47 6.61 -7.74 5.72
N ILE A 48 5.85 -6.84 5.10
CA ILE A 48 5.59 -6.82 3.65
C ILE A 48 6.09 -5.55 2.96
N MET A 49 6.36 -4.49 3.72
CA MET A 49 6.83 -3.21 3.19
C MET A 49 8.30 -3.25 2.76
N ARG A 50 8.65 -2.39 1.81
CA ARG A 50 10.04 -1.99 1.61
C ARG A 50 10.44 -1.07 2.78
N PRO A 51 11.57 -1.33 3.46
CA PRO A 51 11.95 -0.57 4.65
C PRO A 51 12.41 0.84 4.31
N ARG A 52 12.51 1.71 5.32
CA ARG A 52 12.92 3.12 5.19
C ARG A 52 14.16 3.36 4.32
N GLY A 53 15.17 2.49 4.41
CA GLY A 53 16.40 2.62 3.59
C GLY A 53 16.20 2.42 2.09
N ALA A 54 15.06 1.86 1.67
CA ALA A 54 14.67 1.69 0.27
C ALA A 54 13.70 2.78 -0.22
N LEU A 55 13.34 3.75 0.63
CA LEU A 55 12.50 4.87 0.25
C LEU A 55 13.29 5.91 -0.53
N ALA A 56 12.70 6.42 -1.61
CA ALA A 56 13.13 7.68 -2.21
C ALA A 56 12.66 8.84 -1.32
N LEU A 57 13.37 9.07 -0.20
CA LEU A 57 13.14 10.19 0.70
C LEU A 57 13.73 11.47 0.09
N VAL A 58 12.89 12.49 -0.09
CA VAL A 58 13.27 13.77 -0.70
C VAL A 58 12.78 14.94 0.15
N ARG A 59 13.37 16.12 -0.08
CA ARG A 59 12.98 17.36 0.61
C ARG A 59 12.06 18.22 -0.27
N PRO A 60 11.14 18.99 0.31
CA PRO A 60 10.18 19.79 -0.45
C PRO A 60 10.83 20.82 -1.38
N GLU A 61 12.03 21.30 -1.04
CA GLU A 61 12.81 22.27 -1.82
C GLU A 61 13.59 21.66 -2.99
N GLN A 62 13.56 20.34 -3.16
CA GLN A 62 14.17 19.70 -4.32
C GLN A 62 13.31 19.91 -5.57
N ASN A 63 13.96 20.09 -6.71
CA ASN A 63 13.25 20.10 -7.97
C ASN A 63 12.85 18.69 -8.41
N VAL A 64 11.83 18.57 -9.25
CA VAL A 64 11.32 17.29 -9.73
C VAL A 64 12.41 16.46 -10.43
N ARG A 65 13.35 17.09 -11.14
CA ARG A 65 14.46 16.36 -11.78
C ARG A 65 15.31 15.58 -10.76
N ALA A 66 15.73 16.22 -9.67
CA ALA A 66 16.50 15.57 -8.61
C ALA A 66 15.69 14.46 -7.90
N VAL A 67 14.37 14.68 -7.75
CA VAL A 67 13.46 13.65 -7.22
C VAL A 67 13.40 12.43 -8.14
N LEU A 68 13.26 12.62 -9.46
CA LEU A 68 13.24 11.53 -10.45
C LEU A 68 14.57 10.76 -10.51
N GLU A 69 15.71 11.45 -10.36
CA GLU A 69 17.02 10.81 -10.26
C GLU A 69 17.09 9.90 -9.01
N THR A 70 16.59 10.39 -7.88
CA THR A 70 16.50 9.61 -6.62
C THR A 70 15.61 8.38 -6.81
N MET A 71 14.41 8.56 -7.37
CA MET A 71 13.47 7.46 -7.67
C MET A 71 14.11 6.42 -8.58
N THR A 72 14.82 6.86 -9.63
CA THR A 72 15.48 5.98 -10.59
C THR A 72 16.59 5.15 -9.92
N SER A 73 17.42 5.78 -9.08
CA SER A 73 18.54 5.10 -8.40
C SER A 73 18.07 3.99 -7.45
N LEU A 74 16.90 4.17 -6.83
CA LEU A 74 16.29 3.22 -5.91
C LEU A 74 15.26 2.30 -6.57
N ARG A 75 15.02 2.46 -7.88
CA ARG A 75 13.96 1.76 -8.63
C ARG A 75 12.58 1.90 -7.97
N ALA A 76 12.28 3.08 -7.45
CA ALA A 76 11.05 3.40 -6.74
C ALA A 76 10.00 4.00 -7.69
N GLY A 77 8.74 3.57 -7.54
CA GLY A 77 7.58 4.13 -8.26
C GLY A 77 7.11 5.49 -7.73
N ALA A 78 7.48 5.79 -6.48
CA ALA A 78 7.15 7.01 -5.76
C ALA A 78 8.30 7.54 -4.90
N ALA A 79 8.33 8.85 -4.72
CA ALA A 79 9.14 9.55 -3.73
C ALA A 79 8.29 10.03 -2.56
N VAL A 80 8.83 9.89 -1.35
CA VAL A 80 8.20 10.34 -0.12
C VAL A 80 8.86 11.65 0.30
N VAL A 81 8.06 12.71 0.37
CA VAL A 81 8.54 14.06 0.70
C VAL A 81 8.45 14.26 2.20
N VAL A 82 9.60 14.58 2.83
CA VAL A 82 9.70 14.75 4.28
C VAL A 82 10.22 16.14 4.68
N GLY A 83 9.68 16.67 5.77
CA GLY A 83 10.11 17.92 6.38
C GLY A 83 11.45 17.80 7.10
N ALA A 84 11.99 18.91 7.61
CA ALA A 84 13.26 18.94 8.33
C ALA A 84 13.26 18.10 9.62
N ASP A 85 12.07 17.82 10.17
CA ASP A 85 11.80 17.00 11.34
C ASP A 85 11.54 15.52 11.00
N GLU A 86 11.79 15.11 9.76
CA GLU A 86 11.50 13.77 9.20
C GLU A 86 10.01 13.44 9.11
N GLN A 87 9.12 14.41 9.33
CA GLN A 87 7.69 14.19 9.21
C GLN A 87 7.25 14.11 7.76
N LEU A 88 6.24 13.28 7.52
CA LEU A 88 5.64 13.12 6.19
C LEU A 88 4.93 14.41 5.77
N LEU A 89 5.33 14.97 4.63
CA LEU A 89 4.65 16.12 4.02
C LEU A 89 3.81 15.70 2.81
N GLY A 90 4.32 14.75 2.02
CA GLY A 90 3.66 14.39 0.77
C GLY A 90 4.25 13.16 0.08
N ILE A 91 3.65 12.81 -1.04
CA ILE A 91 4.15 11.79 -1.98
C ILE A 91 4.16 12.36 -3.40
N PHE A 92 5.14 11.98 -4.21
CA PHE A 92 5.20 12.29 -5.63
C PHE A 92 5.48 11.01 -6.43
N THR A 93 4.63 10.71 -7.41
CA THR A 93 4.67 9.46 -8.17
C THR A 93 5.05 9.69 -9.64
N HIS A 94 5.45 8.62 -10.35
CA HIS A 94 5.57 8.70 -11.82
C HIS A 94 4.27 9.15 -12.49
N GLY A 95 3.12 8.77 -11.93
CA GLY A 95 1.82 9.23 -12.41
C GLY A 95 1.67 10.75 -12.29
N ASP A 96 2.12 11.34 -11.18
CA ASP A 96 2.11 12.79 -11.00
C ASP A 96 3.00 13.49 -12.03
N PHE A 97 4.21 12.96 -12.26
CA PHE A 97 5.10 13.50 -13.29
C PHE A 97 4.45 13.48 -14.67
N VAL A 98 3.90 12.34 -15.11
CA VAL A 98 3.25 12.21 -16.41
C VAL A 98 2.08 13.18 -16.55
N ARG A 99 1.24 13.31 -15.51
CA ARG A 99 0.11 14.25 -15.50
C ARG A 99 0.56 15.70 -15.63
N HIS A 100 1.56 16.13 -14.88
CA HIS A 100 2.01 17.52 -14.91
C HIS A 100 2.79 17.86 -16.18
N PHE A 101 3.61 16.94 -16.68
CA PHE A 101 4.41 17.13 -17.90
C PHE A 101 3.56 17.44 -19.14
N GLN A 102 2.33 16.91 -19.20
CA GLN A 102 1.38 17.21 -20.29
C GLN A 102 1.01 18.69 -20.36
N THR A 103 1.07 19.41 -19.24
CA THR A 103 0.68 20.82 -19.14
C THR A 103 1.87 21.77 -19.01
N ASP A 104 2.99 21.29 -18.46
CA ASP A 104 4.22 22.06 -18.25
C ASP A 104 5.44 21.21 -18.62
N PRO A 105 6.01 21.39 -19.83
CA PRO A 105 7.24 20.69 -20.23
C PRO A 105 8.46 21.01 -19.35
N ARG A 106 8.41 22.09 -18.56
CA ARG A 106 9.47 22.48 -17.60
C ARG A 106 9.18 22.01 -16.18
N VAL A 107 8.24 21.08 -15.98
CA VAL A 107 7.93 20.49 -14.67
C VAL A 107 9.17 20.02 -13.90
N GLY A 108 10.21 19.55 -14.61
CA GLY A 108 11.47 19.12 -14.01
C GLY A 108 12.21 20.21 -13.21
N GLU A 109 11.97 21.49 -13.50
CA GLU A 109 12.56 22.65 -12.81
C GLU A 109 11.73 23.11 -11.59
N ARG A 110 10.47 22.67 -11.50
CA ARG A 110 9.57 23.01 -10.39
C ARG A 110 9.99 22.29 -9.12
N LEU A 111 9.71 22.92 -7.99
CA LEU A 111 9.85 22.28 -6.68
C LEU A 111 8.86 21.14 -6.53
N VAL A 112 9.27 20.05 -5.89
CA VAL A 112 8.37 18.92 -5.63
C VAL A 112 7.25 19.32 -4.67
N ALA A 113 7.49 20.28 -3.76
CA ALA A 113 6.47 20.83 -2.87
C ALA A 113 5.25 21.40 -3.62
N ASP A 114 5.44 21.93 -4.83
CA ASP A 114 4.38 22.54 -5.62
C ASP A 114 3.46 21.48 -6.27
N LEU A 115 3.94 20.24 -6.40
CA LEU A 115 3.36 19.22 -7.27
C LEU A 115 3.07 17.89 -6.56
N MET A 116 3.59 17.72 -5.34
CA MET A 116 3.32 16.54 -4.53
C MET A 116 1.86 16.47 -4.09
N THR A 117 1.38 15.25 -3.89
CA THR A 117 0.12 15.04 -3.17
C THR A 117 0.38 15.25 -1.69
N LEU A 118 -0.21 16.31 -1.13
CA LEU A 118 -0.19 16.61 0.31
C LEU A 118 -1.05 15.61 1.08
N ASN A 119 -0.64 15.29 2.31
CA ASN A 119 -1.37 14.40 3.21
C ASN A 119 -1.79 13.08 2.51
N PRO A 120 -0.82 12.30 2.00
CA PRO A 120 -1.13 11.08 1.26
C PRO A 120 -1.83 10.06 2.14
N VAL A 121 -2.49 9.09 1.51
CA VAL A 121 -3.02 7.93 2.24
C VAL A 121 -1.83 7.18 2.86
N VAL A 122 -1.95 6.84 4.14
CA VAL A 122 -0.92 6.12 4.90
C VAL A 122 -1.49 4.93 5.63
N VAL A 123 -0.61 4.03 6.06
CA VAL A 123 -0.94 2.92 6.96
C VAL A 123 0.10 2.81 8.07
N HIS A 124 -0.33 2.41 9.26
CA HIS A 124 0.60 2.17 10.36
C HIS A 124 1.33 0.83 10.20
N GLN A 125 2.61 0.77 10.57
CA GLN A 125 3.47 -0.41 10.38
C GLN A 125 2.97 -1.71 11.03
N ASP A 126 2.18 -1.60 12.10
CA ASP A 126 1.63 -2.75 12.83
C ASP A 126 0.26 -3.22 12.34
N LYS A 127 -0.34 -2.53 11.35
CA LYS A 127 -1.61 -2.98 10.76
C LYS A 127 -1.47 -4.28 10.00
N MET A 128 -2.60 -4.91 9.72
CA MET A 128 -2.64 -6.15 8.96
C MET A 128 -2.45 -5.87 7.46
N ALA A 129 -1.82 -6.79 6.73
CA ALA A 129 -1.62 -6.67 5.29
C ALA A 129 -2.94 -6.53 4.50
N VAL A 130 -4.04 -7.12 5.00
CA VAL A 130 -5.38 -6.93 4.43
C VAL A 130 -5.84 -5.46 4.45
N GLU A 131 -5.40 -4.65 5.42
CA GLU A 131 -5.73 -3.22 5.45
C GLU A 131 -5.06 -2.48 4.27
N VAL A 132 -3.85 -2.88 3.89
CA VAL A 132 -3.15 -2.32 2.73
C VAL A 132 -3.93 -2.59 1.44
N LEU A 133 -4.33 -3.84 1.21
CA LEU A 133 -5.12 -4.24 0.03
C LEU A 133 -6.39 -3.39 -0.09
N ASN A 134 -7.13 -3.24 1.02
CA ASN A 134 -8.34 -2.42 1.06
C ASN A 134 -8.05 -0.95 0.75
N LEU A 135 -6.94 -0.40 1.25
CA LEU A 135 -6.57 1.00 1.03
C LEU A 135 -6.18 1.27 -0.42
N LEU A 136 -5.37 0.38 -1.02
CA LEU A 136 -4.97 0.48 -2.42
C LEU A 136 -6.19 0.43 -3.35
N GLU A 137 -7.08 -0.55 -3.14
CA GLU A 137 -8.31 -0.70 -3.95
C GLU A 137 -9.26 0.50 -3.79
N ARG A 138 -9.53 0.90 -2.54
CA ARG A 138 -10.47 1.99 -2.23
C ARG A 138 -10.02 3.32 -2.80
N HIS A 139 -8.72 3.63 -2.73
CA HIS A 139 -8.18 4.91 -3.19
C HIS A 139 -7.66 4.86 -4.63
N ARG A 140 -7.61 3.68 -5.26
CA ARG A 140 -7.08 3.46 -6.62
C ARG A 140 -5.65 3.99 -6.75
N ILE A 141 -4.81 3.63 -5.80
CA ILE A 141 -3.39 3.97 -5.74
C ILE A 141 -2.54 2.71 -5.75
N ASP A 142 -1.31 2.80 -6.25
CA ASP A 142 -0.36 1.68 -6.31
C ASP A 142 0.68 1.70 -5.19
N ASP A 143 0.95 2.88 -4.63
CA ASP A 143 1.94 3.11 -3.58
C ASP A 143 1.26 3.60 -2.30
N LEU A 144 1.62 3.02 -1.15
CA LEU A 144 1.10 3.39 0.17
C LEU A 144 2.25 3.59 1.16
N VAL A 145 2.36 4.80 1.70
CA VAL A 145 3.40 5.13 2.69
C VAL A 145 3.07 4.49 4.03
N VAL A 146 4.07 3.85 4.64
CA VAL A 146 3.96 3.24 5.96
C VAL A 146 4.60 4.17 6.99
N VAL A 147 3.89 4.43 8.08
CA VAL A 147 4.32 5.33 9.16
C VAL A 147 4.39 4.63 10.52
N ASP A 148 5.18 5.18 11.44
CA ASP A 148 5.20 4.81 12.86
C ASP A 148 4.18 5.61 13.70
N ASP A 149 4.17 5.39 15.02
CA ASP A 149 3.30 6.08 15.98
C ASP A 149 3.48 7.61 15.99
N ARG A 150 4.61 8.12 15.49
CA ARG A 150 4.93 9.56 15.44
C ARG A 150 4.61 10.19 14.09
N GLY A 151 4.12 9.42 13.12
CA GLY A 151 3.84 9.88 11.76
C GLY A 151 5.07 9.89 10.84
N VAL A 152 6.20 9.34 11.29
CA VAL A 152 7.44 9.31 10.50
C VAL A 152 7.36 8.17 9.47
N PRO A 153 7.69 8.40 8.19
CA PRO A 153 7.73 7.33 7.20
C PRO A 153 8.76 6.25 7.53
N VAL A 154 8.33 5.01 7.72
CA VAL A 154 9.21 3.86 8.03
C VAL A 154 9.28 2.85 6.90
N GLY A 155 8.44 3.00 5.88
CA GLY A 155 8.47 2.16 4.68
C GLY A 155 7.42 2.56 3.64
N ILE A 156 7.32 1.75 2.59
CA ILE A 156 6.31 1.88 1.54
C ILE A 156 5.87 0.49 1.09
N VAL A 157 4.59 0.34 0.77
CA VAL A 157 4.08 -0.85 0.11
C VAL A 157 3.64 -0.46 -1.30
N ASP A 158 4.04 -1.27 -2.26
CA ASP A 158 3.73 -1.15 -3.67
C ASP A 158 2.89 -2.36 -4.09
N SER A 159 1.91 -2.15 -4.98
CA SER A 159 1.04 -3.23 -5.47
C SER A 159 1.84 -4.41 -6.04
N GLN A 160 3.00 -4.18 -6.67
CA GLN A 160 3.88 -5.24 -7.17
C GLN A 160 4.53 -6.07 -6.06
N ASP A 161 4.77 -5.49 -4.89
CA ASP A 161 5.34 -6.24 -3.75
C ASP A 161 4.31 -7.22 -3.17
N LEU A 162 3.03 -6.85 -3.20
CA LEU A 162 1.93 -7.73 -2.83
C LEU A 162 1.77 -8.91 -3.79
N THR A 163 1.95 -8.70 -5.10
CA THR A 163 1.95 -9.79 -6.09
C THR A 163 3.09 -10.79 -5.83
N LYS A 164 4.31 -10.31 -5.52
CA LYS A 164 5.45 -11.20 -5.19
C LYS A 164 5.18 -12.06 -3.96
N LEU A 165 4.43 -11.51 -2.99
CA LEU A 165 4.04 -12.20 -1.77
C LEU A 165 2.80 -13.09 -1.93
N LYS A 166 2.21 -13.14 -3.14
CA LYS A 166 0.95 -13.84 -3.44
C LYS A 166 -0.20 -13.36 -2.55
N LEU A 167 -0.26 -12.04 -2.33
CA LEU A 167 -1.31 -11.34 -1.58
C LEU A 167 -2.31 -10.63 -2.50
N LEU A 168 -1.97 -10.49 -3.79
CA LEU A 168 -2.83 -10.11 -4.90
C LEU A 168 -2.97 -11.29 -5.88
#